data_AF-A0A7K4DHK4-F1
#
_entry.id   AF-A0A7K4DHK4-F1
#
_cell.length_a   1.000
_cell.length_b   1.000
_cell.length_c   1.000
_cell.angle_alpha   90.00
_cell.angle_beta   90.00
_cell.angle_gamma   90.00
#
_symmetry.space_group_name_H-M   'P 1'
#
loop_
_entity.id
_entity.type
_entity.pdbx_description
1 polymer ?
#
loop_
_entity_poly.entity_id
_entity_poly.type
_entity_poly.pdbx_seq_one_letter_code
_entity_poly.pdbx_strand_id
1 'polypeptide(L)'
;RANVGVAMGAIGSDIAIEASDIVVMEDDISRVSYLVALSEKTISVVQQNVATAVMVKLGIATLAVVGLVTLWMAVAFGDMGLSFAVIVNALRIGRA
;
A
#
# COMPACT_ATOMS: atom_id res chain seq x y z
N ARG A 1 -18.26 -15.26 -9.78
CA ARG A 1 -16.83 -14.96 -9.98
C ARG A 1 -16.35 -14.25 -8.72
N ALA A 2 -15.36 -14.80 -8.04
CA ALA A 2 -14.74 -14.12 -6.90
C ALA A 2 -13.88 -12.94 -7.40
N ASN A 3 -13.70 -11.91 -6.57
CA ASN A 3 -12.78 -10.81 -6.87
C ASN A 3 -11.31 -11.19 -6.63
N VAL A 4 -11.07 -12.22 -5.83
CA VAL A 4 -9.76 -12.78 -5.52
C VAL A 4 -9.92 -14.30 -5.39
N GLY A 5 -9.12 -15.08 -6.13
CA GLY A 5 -9.06 -16.54 -6.01
C GLY A 5 -8.03 -16.98 -4.97
N VAL A 6 -8.42 -17.84 -4.04
CA VAL A 6 -7.50 -18.44 -3.04
C VAL A 6 -7.45 -19.94 -3.24
N ALA A 7 -6.26 -20.50 -3.48
CA ALA A 7 -6.02 -21.94 -3.56
C ALA A 7 -5.23 -22.44 -2.35
N MET A 8 -5.47 -23.70 -1.96
CA MET A 8 -4.70 -24.39 -0.92
C MET A 8 -3.59 -25.19 -1.60
N GLY A 9 -2.33 -24.96 -1.22
CA GLY A 9 -1.16 -25.52 -1.91
C GLY A 9 -0.93 -27.00 -1.65
N ALA A 10 -1.40 -27.55 -0.53
CA ALA A 10 -1.21 -28.96 -0.18
C ALA A 10 -2.36 -29.88 -0.66
N ILE A 11 -3.59 -29.38 -0.75
CA ILE A 11 -4.78 -30.15 -1.19
C ILE A 11 -5.31 -29.72 -2.57
N GLY A 12 -4.95 -28.53 -3.05
CA GLY A 12 -5.44 -27.99 -4.32
C GLY A 12 -4.87 -28.70 -5.54
N SER A 13 -5.69 -28.88 -6.57
CA SER A 13 -5.22 -29.31 -7.89
C SER A 13 -4.29 -28.25 -8.49
N ASP A 14 -3.24 -28.66 -9.21
CA ASP A 14 -2.32 -27.76 -9.91
C ASP A 14 -3.06 -26.71 -10.76
N ILE A 15 -4.18 -27.09 -11.39
CA ILE A 15 -5.02 -26.18 -12.18
C ILE A 15 -5.67 -25.09 -11.31
N ALA A 16 -6.07 -25.44 -10.09
CA ALA A 16 -6.65 -24.48 -9.15
C ALA A 16 -5.59 -23.53 -8.57
N ILE A 17 -4.36 -24.04 -8.36
CA ILE A 17 -3.21 -23.24 -7.92
C ILE A 17 -2.83 -22.22 -9.00
N GLU A 18 -2.69 -22.66 -10.25
CA GLU A 18 -2.29 -21.81 -11.39
C GLU A 18 -3.33 -20.72 -11.70
N ALA A 19 -4.62 -20.98 -11.45
CA ALA A 19 -5.71 -20.04 -11.69
C ALA A 19 -6.00 -19.08 -10.53
N SER A 20 -5.29 -19.18 -9.40
CA SER A 20 -5.54 -18.41 -8.18
C SER A 20 -4.57 -17.23 -7.99
N ASP A 21 -5.04 -16.17 -7.34
CA ASP A 21 -4.23 -14.98 -7.03
C ASP A 21 -3.36 -15.20 -5.77
N ILE A 22 -3.82 -16.06 -4.86
CA ILE A 22 -3.18 -16.33 -3.57
C ILE A 22 -3.15 -17.83 -3.32
N VAL A 23 -1.96 -18.36 -3.00
CA VAL A 23 -1.75 -19.77 -2.64
C VAL A 23 -1.39 -19.87 -1.16
N VAL A 24 -2.21 -20.58 -0.39
CA VAL A 24 -1.96 -20.88 1.02
C VAL A 24 -1.24 -22.21 1.11
N MET A 25 0.05 -22.19 1.46
CA MET A 25 0.90 -23.40 1.47
C MET A 25 0.56 -24.40 2.59
N GLU A 26 0.00 -23.93 3.70
CA GLU A 26 -0.44 -24.79 4.82
C GLU A 26 -1.93 -25.12 4.69
N ASP A 27 -2.32 -26.34 5.04
CA ASP A 27 -3.73 -26.78 5.08
C ASP A 27 -4.52 -26.22 6.28
N ASP A 28 -4.27 -24.97 6.66
CA ASP A 28 -4.99 -24.30 7.73
C ASP A 28 -5.83 -23.14 7.17
N ILE A 29 -7.15 -23.32 7.18
CA ILE A 29 -8.13 -22.31 6.76
C ILE A 29 -8.05 -21.05 7.62
N SER A 30 -7.52 -21.13 8.85
CA SER A 30 -7.28 -19.98 9.72
C SER A 30 -6.30 -18.97 9.11
N ARG A 31 -5.44 -19.39 8.16
CA ARG A 31 -4.54 -18.49 7.43
C ARG A 31 -5.28 -17.51 6.53
N VAL A 32 -6.47 -17.88 6.04
CA VAL A 32 -7.30 -16.98 5.21
C VAL A 32 -7.77 -15.78 6.03
N SER A 33 -8.16 -15.97 7.30
CA SER A 33 -8.53 -14.84 8.16
C SER A 33 -7.33 -13.97 8.53
N TYR A 34 -6.15 -14.56 8.72
CA TYR A 34 -4.89 -13.82 8.89
C TYR A 34 -4.56 -12.97 7.66
N LEU A 35 -4.69 -13.52 6.45
CA LEU A 35 -4.46 -12.81 5.19
C LEU A 35 -5.40 -11.60 5.03
N VAL A 36 -6.68 -11.75 5.38
CA VAL A 36 -7.64 -10.64 5.36
C VAL A 36 -7.24 -9.56 6.37
N ALA A 37 -6.92 -9.92 7.61
CA ALA A 37 -6.49 -8.97 8.63
C ALA A 37 -5.19 -8.23 8.26
N LEU A 38 -4.25 -8.92 7.61
CA LEU A 38 -3.02 -8.32 7.11
C LEU A 38 -3.29 -7.35 5.95
N SER A 39 -4.19 -7.72 5.03
CA SER A 39 -4.64 -6.86 3.93
C SER A 39 -5.27 -5.57 4.44
N GLU A 40 -6.18 -5.65 5.42
CA GLU A 40 -6.82 -4.47 6.03
C GLU A 40 -5.80 -3.52 6.66
N LYS A 41 -4.82 -4.06 7.41
CA LYS A 41 -3.73 -3.25 7.96
C LYS A 41 -2.91 -2.58 6.86
N THR A 42 -2.62 -3.31 5.80
CA THR A 42 -1.84 -2.79 4.66
C THR A 42 -2.59 -1.65 3.97
N ILE A 43 -3.88 -1.83 3.70
CA ILE A 43 -4.75 -0.80 3.10
C ILE A 43 -4.80 0.44 3.98
N SER A 44 -4.91 0.29 5.30
CA SER A 44 -4.89 1.43 6.23
C SER A 44 -3.61 2.25 6.11
N VAL A 45 -2.43 1.60 6.03
CA VAL A 45 -1.17 2.32 5.86
C VAL A 45 -1.06 2.96 4.47
N VAL A 46 -1.53 2.29 3.42
CA VAL A 46 -1.60 2.88 2.07
C VAL A 46 -2.48 4.13 2.07
N GLN A 47 -3.65 4.07 2.70
CA GLN A 47 -4.55 5.24 2.81
C GLN A 47 -3.89 6.39 3.56
N GLN A 48 -3.13 6.12 4.64
CA GLN A 48 -2.36 7.15 5.34
C GLN A 48 -1.28 7.78 4.45
N ASN A 49 -0.55 6.97 3.69
CA ASN A 49 0.47 7.45 2.75
C ASN A 49 -0.14 8.35 1.67
N VAL A 50 -1.23 7.90 1.04
CA VAL A 50 -1.92 8.65 -0.01
C VAL A 50 -2.50 9.94 0.57
N ALA A 51 -3.16 9.89 1.73
CA ALA A 51 -3.69 11.07 2.39
C ALA A 51 -2.58 12.09 2.69
N THR A 52 -1.44 11.63 3.22
CA THR A 52 -0.28 12.50 3.50
C THR A 52 0.28 13.12 2.22
N ALA A 53 0.42 12.33 1.16
CA ALA A 53 0.89 12.80 -0.14
C ALA A 53 -0.03 13.88 -0.72
N VAL A 54 -1.34 13.64 -0.70
CA VAL A 54 -2.34 14.60 -1.20
C VAL A 54 -2.34 15.87 -0.36
N MET A 55 -2.30 15.76 0.98
CA MET A 55 -2.34 16.93 1.86
C MET A 55 -1.17 17.88 1.63
N VAL A 56 0.06 17.34 1.56
CA VAL A 56 1.26 18.16 1.35
C VAL A 56 1.26 18.74 -0.08
N LYS A 57 0.84 17.97 -1.09
CA LYS A 57 0.78 18.45 -2.48
C LYS A 57 -0.23 19.59 -2.63
N LEU A 58 -1.38 19.49 -1.98
CA LEU A 58 -2.37 20.58 -1.93
C LEU A 58 -1.85 21.79 -1.14
N GLY A 59 -1.19 21.59 -0.01
CA GLY A 59 -0.60 22.67 0.79
C GLY A 59 0.48 23.44 0.03
N ILE A 60 1.33 22.75 -0.72
CA ILE A 60 2.35 23.39 -1.55
C ILE A 60 1.71 24.09 -2.75
N ALA A 61 0.68 23.51 -3.36
CA ALA A 61 -0.05 24.14 -4.45
C ALA A 61 -0.69 25.47 -4.02
N THR A 62 -1.32 25.53 -2.84
CA THR A 62 -1.91 26.77 -2.33
C THR A 62 -0.83 27.82 -2.01
N LEU A 63 0.28 27.41 -1.37
CA LEU A 63 1.40 28.31 -1.09
C LEU A 63 2.08 28.85 -2.36
N ALA A 64 2.18 28.03 -3.40
CA ALA A 64 2.73 28.43 -4.70
C ALA A 64 1.82 29.46 -5.39
N VAL A 65 0.49 29.30 -5.30
CA VAL A 65 -0.48 30.27 -5.84
C VAL A 65 -0.41 31.61 -5.11
N VAL A 66 -0.13 31.61 -3.80
CA VAL A 66 0.09 32.85 -3.00
C VAL A 66 1.47 33.49 -3.32
N GLY A 67 2.34 32.82 -4.08
CA GLY A 67 3.64 33.34 -4.50
C GLY A 67 4.74 33.27 -3.44
N LEU A 68 4.51 32.57 -2.33
CA LEU A 68 5.45 32.44 -1.22
C LEU A 68 6.53 31.38 -1.47
N VAL A 69 6.33 30.50 -2.45
CA VAL A 69 7.20 29.36 -2.70
C VAL A 69 7.62 29.34 -4.17
N THR A 70 8.92 29.29 -4.40
CA THR A 70 9.49 29.13 -5.74
C THR A 70 9.35 27.67 -6.22
N LEU A 71 9.22 27.47 -7.53
CA LEU A 71 8.96 26.15 -8.12
C LEU A 71 10.00 25.09 -7.69
N TRP A 72 11.28 25.49 -7.55
CA TRP A 72 12.34 24.58 -7.13
C TRP A 72 12.15 24.07 -5.69
N MET A 73 11.74 24.96 -4.77
CA MET A 73 11.56 24.65 -3.36
C MET A 73 10.32 23.76 -3.15
N ALA A 74 9.26 24.02 -3.93
CA ALA A 74 8.08 23.17 -4.01
C ALA A 74 8.43 21.73 -4.44
N VAL A 75 9.27 21.56 -5.47
CA VAL A 75 9.66 20.23 -5.97
C VAL A 75 10.61 19.51 -5.01
N ALA A 76 11.61 20.19 -4.48
CA ALA A 76 12.61 19.59 -3.59
C ALA A 76 12.00 19.09 -2.26
N PHE A 77 11.17 19.90 -1.61
CA PHE A 77 10.57 19.53 -0.34
C PHE A 77 9.22 18.79 -0.51
N GLY A 78 8.47 19.12 -1.56
CA GLY A 78 7.13 18.59 -1.80
C GLY A 78 7.08 17.26 -2.51
N ASP A 79 7.81 17.06 -3.61
CA ASP A 79 7.77 15.77 -4.31
C ASP A 79 8.88 14.84 -3.82
N MET A 80 10.13 15.33 -3.72
CA MET A 80 11.26 14.52 -3.29
C MET A 80 11.22 14.21 -1.78
N GLY A 81 11.10 15.21 -0.91
CA GLY A 81 11.06 15.01 0.55
C GLY A 81 9.88 14.13 1.01
N LEU A 82 8.72 14.31 0.40
CA LEU A 82 7.51 13.55 0.69
C LEU A 82 7.63 12.10 0.19
N SER A 83 8.25 11.86 -0.97
CA SER A 83 8.55 10.51 -1.45
C SER A 83 9.43 9.75 -0.44
N PHE A 84 10.46 10.39 0.13
CA PHE A 84 11.26 9.79 1.19
C PHE A 84 10.42 9.45 2.43
N ALA A 85 9.54 10.37 2.87
CA ALA A 85 8.67 10.13 4.02
C ALA A 85 7.72 8.93 3.79
N VAL A 86 7.11 8.83 2.60
CA VAL A 86 6.23 7.71 2.22
C VAL A 86 7.01 6.39 2.16
N ILE A 87 8.22 6.39 1.61
CA ILE A 87 9.09 5.20 1.57
C ILE A 87 9.42 4.72 2.99
N VAL A 88 9.81 5.63 3.89
CA VAL A 88 10.07 5.29 5.30
C VAL A 88 8.82 4.72 5.97
N ASN A 89 7.65 5.30 5.73
CA ASN A 89 6.40 4.79 6.30
C ASN A 89 6.00 3.43 5.69
N ALA A 90 6.27 3.19 4.40
CA ALA A 90 6.06 1.90 3.75
C ALA A 90 6.99 0.81 4.32
N LEU A 91 8.27 1.14 4.58
CA LEU A 91 9.23 0.22 5.19
C LEU A 91 8.84 -0.20 6.62
N ARG A 92 8.00 0.59 7.32
CA ARG A 92 7.46 0.21 8.63
C ARG A 92 6.54 -1.01 8.55
N ILE A 93 5.85 -1.21 7.42
CA ILE A 93 4.94 -2.36 7.22
C ILE A 93 5.73 -3.68 7.23
N GLY A 94 6.90 -3.72 6.61
CA GLY A 94 7.72 -4.95 6.52
C GLY A 94 8.39 -5.38 7.83
N ARG A 95 8.25 -4.60 8.91
CA ARG A 95 8.76 -4.95 10.26
C ARG A 95 7.64 -5.34 11.23
N ALA A 96 6.38 -5.30 10.82
CA ALA A 96 5.23 -5.77 11.58
C ALA A 96 4.90 -7.21 11.20
#